data_AF-A0A4Q3CBU1-F1
#
_entry.id   AF-A0A4Q3CBU1-F1
#
_cell.length_a   1.000
_cell.length_b   1.000
_cell.length_c   1.000
_cell.angle_alpha   90.00
_cell.angle_beta   90.00
_cell.angle_gamma   90.00
#
_symmetry.space_group_name_H-M   'P 1'
#
loop_
_entity.id
_entity.type
_entity.pdbx_description
1 polymer ?
#
loop_
_entity_poly.entity_id
_entity_poly.type
_entity_poly.pdbx_seq_one_letter_code
_entity_poly.pdbx_strand_id
1 'polypeptide(L)'
;EQIKEKVERIAHKFMRKQELDFISDERKIEELYVCWCAKEAVYKCYGQKEVSFLDNILLEPFRFEGHGVVEARLRKGDIAIDYTVGYQQYEGYMLGYVIQENV
;
A
#
# COMPACT_ATOMS: atom_id res chain seq x y z
N GLU A 1 -2.56 10.41 3.89
CA GLU A 1 -3.48 10.85 2.82
C GLU A 1 -4.89 11.03 3.37
N GLN A 2 -5.64 12.04 2.92
CA GLN A 2 -7.03 12.24 3.38
C GLN A 2 -7.96 11.23 2.71
N ILE A 3 -8.78 10.54 3.49
CA ILE A 3 -9.68 9.48 2.99
C ILE A 3 -10.86 10.12 2.24
N LYS A 4 -10.94 9.89 0.92
CA LYS A 4 -12.01 10.34 0.02
C LYS A 4 -12.32 9.31 -1.07
N GLU A 5 -13.58 9.23 -1.48
CA GLU A 5 -14.04 8.29 -2.53
C GLU A 5 -13.27 8.39 -3.86
N LYS A 6 -12.64 9.53 -4.15
CA LYS A 6 -11.85 9.75 -5.38
C LYS A 6 -10.74 8.72 -5.62
N VAL A 7 -10.27 8.02 -4.57
CA VAL A 7 -9.20 7.02 -4.69
C VAL A 7 -9.60 5.86 -5.61
N GLU A 8 -10.88 5.50 -5.64
CA GLU A 8 -11.39 4.41 -6.48
C GLU A 8 -11.15 4.70 -7.97
N ARG A 9 -11.29 5.97 -8.38
CA ARG A 9 -11.07 6.39 -9.78
C ARG A 9 -9.63 6.19 -10.23
N ILE A 10 -8.67 6.14 -9.31
CA ILE A 10 -7.26 5.93 -9.60
C ILE A 10 -6.76 4.55 -9.18
N ALA A 11 -7.60 3.69 -8.60
CA ALA A 11 -7.23 2.34 -8.15
C ALA A 11 -6.50 1.54 -9.23
N HIS A 12 -7.00 1.59 -10.47
CA HIS A 12 -6.40 0.91 -11.63
C HIS A 12 -4.95 1.34 -11.94
N LYS A 13 -4.46 2.46 -11.40
CA LYS A 13 -3.08 2.93 -11.59
C LYS A 13 -2.09 2.36 -10.58
N PHE A 14 -2.58 1.75 -9.49
CA PHE A 14 -1.72 1.25 -8.42
C PHE A 14 -2.13 -0.13 -7.89
N MET A 15 -3.31 -0.64 -8.22
CA MET A 15 -3.81 -1.95 -7.79
C MET A 15 -3.84 -2.93 -8.97
N ARG A 16 -3.20 -4.09 -8.79
CA ARG A 16 -3.34 -5.23 -9.68
C ARG A 16 -4.68 -5.93 -9.43
N LYS A 17 -5.11 -6.74 -10.40
CA LYS A 17 -6.31 -7.57 -10.25
C LYS A 17 -6.23 -8.46 -9.01
N GLN A 18 -5.11 -9.14 -8.78
CA GLN A 18 -4.94 -9.98 -7.60
C GLN A 18 -5.01 -9.19 -6.29
N GLU A 19 -4.59 -7.92 -6.30
CA GLU A 19 -4.67 -7.08 -5.12
C GLU A 19 -6.10 -6.58 -4.89
N LEU A 20 -6.86 -6.34 -5.95
CA LEU A 20 -8.29 -6.02 -5.85
C LEU A 20 -9.12 -7.19 -5.32
N ASP A 21 -8.69 -8.43 -5.56
CA ASP A 21 -9.42 -9.64 -5.14
C ASP A 21 -9.51 -9.78 -3.61
N PHE A 22 -8.64 -9.12 -2.84
CA PHE A 22 -8.71 -9.09 -1.37
C PHE A 22 -9.33 -7.82 -0.80
N ILE A 23 -9.80 -6.89 -1.64
CA ILE A 23 -10.49 -5.67 -1.19
C ILE A 23 -11.96 -5.99 -0.95
N SER A 24 -12.46 -5.64 0.23
CA SER A 24 -13.86 -5.80 0.62
C SER A 24 -14.74 -4.69 0.06
N ASP A 25 -16.01 -5.01 -0.22
CA ASP A 25 -17.00 -3.99 -0.61
C ASP A 25 -17.39 -3.09 0.58
N GLU A 26 -17.31 -3.61 1.81
CA GLU A 26 -17.73 -2.90 3.03
C GLU A 26 -16.78 -1.75 3.40
N ARG A 27 -15.47 -1.95 3.25
CA ARG A 27 -14.42 -0.99 3.64
C ARG A 27 -13.51 -0.60 2.47
N LYS A 28 -14.05 -0.69 1.25
CA LYS A 28 -13.32 -0.50 -0.01
C LYS A 28 -12.45 0.75 -0.03
N ILE A 29 -13.00 1.89 0.38
CA ILE A 29 -12.27 3.17 0.29
C ILE A 29 -11.09 3.19 1.26
N GLU A 30 -11.28 2.77 2.50
CA GLU A 30 -10.20 2.70 3.50
C GLU A 30 -9.12 1.71 3.09
N GLU A 31 -9.50 0.52 2.62
CA GLU A 31 -8.56 -0.50 2.17
C GLU A 31 -7.75 -0.07 0.94
N LEU A 32 -8.39 0.63 -0.02
CA LEU A 32 -7.68 1.26 -1.13
C LEU A 32 -6.67 2.31 -0.65
N TYR A 33 -6.99 3.06 0.41
CA TYR A 33 -6.05 4.00 1.01
C TYR A 33 -4.93 3.34 1.79
N VAL A 34 -5.17 2.20 2.45
CA VAL A 34 -4.09 1.39 3.03
C VAL A 34 -3.12 0.98 1.93
N CYS A 35 -3.63 0.44 0.83
CA CYS A 35 -2.81 0.03 -0.31
C CYS A 35 -2.03 1.21 -0.92
N TRP A 36 -2.71 2.34 -1.14
CA TRP A 36 -2.09 3.56 -1.67
C TRP A 36 -0.95 4.04 -0.76
N CYS A 37 -1.22 4.21 0.53
CA CYS A 37 -0.22 4.68 1.50
C CYS A 37 0.91 3.66 1.68
N ALA A 38 0.63 2.37 1.60
CA ALA A 38 1.67 1.35 1.68
C ALA A 38 2.64 1.43 0.50
N LYS A 39 2.11 1.54 -0.74
CA LYS A 39 2.94 1.70 -1.93
C LYS A 39 3.71 3.02 -1.94
N GLU A 40 3.10 4.10 -1.47
CA GLU A 40 3.81 5.38 -1.25
C GLU A 40 4.97 5.24 -0.25
N ALA A 41 4.76 4.52 0.86
CA ALA A 41 5.79 4.33 1.89
C ALA A 41 6.97 3.52 1.33
N VAL A 42 6.70 2.43 0.61
CA VAL A 42 7.73 1.64 -0.09
C VAL A 42 8.49 2.50 -1.10
N TYR A 43 7.79 3.26 -1.94
CA TYR A 43 8.41 4.14 -2.94
C TYR A 43 9.35 5.17 -2.29
N LYS A 44 8.89 5.82 -1.22
CA LYS A 44 9.67 6.82 -0.47
C LYS A 44 10.88 6.19 0.23
N CYS A 45 10.71 5.01 0.84
CA CYS A 45 11.79 4.31 1.52
C CYS A 45 12.86 3.80 0.54
N TYR A 46 12.45 3.28 -0.62
CA TYR A 46 13.38 2.84 -1.66
C TYR A 46 14.18 4.01 -2.27
N GLY A 47 13.53 5.17 -2.45
CA GLY A 47 14.22 6.44 -2.74
C GLY A 47 14.74 6.60 -4.19
N GLN A 48 14.58 5.61 -5.07
CA GLN A 48 14.97 5.74 -6.48
C GLN A 48 13.77 5.97 -7.41
N LYS A 49 14.03 6.66 -8.53
CA LYS A 49 13.03 6.98 -9.56
C LYS A 49 12.64 5.74 -10.37
N GLU A 50 11.58 5.88 -11.17
CA GLU A 50 11.10 4.87 -12.13
C GLU A 50 10.58 3.57 -11.51
N VAL A 51 9.88 3.65 -10.38
CA VAL A 51 9.14 2.51 -9.80
C VAL A 51 7.66 2.66 -10.11
N SER A 52 7.09 1.70 -10.85
CA SER A 52 5.65 1.62 -11.08
C SER A 52 4.97 1.06 -9.83
N PHE A 53 3.94 1.75 -9.32
CA PHE A 53 3.17 1.25 -8.18
C PHE A 53 2.40 -0.01 -8.57
N LEU A 54 1.86 -0.04 -9.79
CA LEU A 54 1.13 -1.17 -10.32
C LEU A 54 2.06 -2.36 -10.58
N ASP A 55 3.22 -2.13 -11.19
CA ASP A 55 4.03 -3.22 -11.75
C ASP A 55 5.18 -3.65 -10.84
N ASN A 56 5.63 -2.80 -9.91
CA ASN A 56 6.84 -3.09 -9.14
C ASN A 56 6.60 -3.23 -7.64
N ILE A 57 5.52 -2.69 -7.09
CA ILE A 57 5.22 -2.82 -5.66
C ILE A 57 4.01 -3.73 -5.51
N LEU A 58 4.20 -4.88 -4.85
CA LEU A 58 3.17 -5.90 -4.67
C LEU A 58 2.77 -5.96 -3.22
N LEU A 59 1.47 -6.04 -2.94
CA LEU A 59 0.94 -6.19 -1.59
C LEU A 59 0.39 -7.61 -1.40
N GLU A 60 0.65 -8.17 -0.22
CA GLU A 60 -0.04 -9.37 0.24
C GLU A 60 -1.42 -9.02 0.85
N PRO A 61 -2.35 -9.98 0.91
CA PRO A 61 -3.64 -9.77 1.56
C PRO A 61 -3.49 -9.34 3.02
N PHE A 62 -4.37 -8.45 3.46
CA PHE A 62 -4.42 -7.97 4.85
C PHE A 62 -5.88 -7.85 5.31
N ARG A 63 -6.07 -7.72 6.63
CA ARG A 63 -7.38 -7.41 7.21
C ARG A 63 -7.40 -5.97 7.68
N PHE A 64 -8.46 -5.25 7.33
CA PHE A 64 -8.63 -3.88 7.77
C PHE A 64 -9.25 -3.78 9.17
N GLU A 65 -8.49 -3.22 10.11
CA GLU A 65 -8.93 -2.98 11.50
C GLU A 65 -8.68 -1.53 11.95
N GLY A 66 -8.53 -0.61 10.99
CA GLY A 66 -8.18 0.80 11.24
C GLY A 66 -6.69 1.02 11.54
N HIS A 67 -5.94 -0.03 11.84
CA HIS A 67 -4.49 -0.03 11.96
C HIS A 67 -3.96 -1.45 11.77
N GLY A 68 -2.68 -1.59 11.46
CA GLY A 68 -2.04 -2.90 11.31
C GLY A 68 -0.82 -2.85 10.41
N VAL A 69 -0.50 -3.98 9.82
CA VAL A 69 0.63 -4.12 8.88
C VAL A 69 0.17 -4.74 7.56
N VAL A 70 0.89 -4.38 6.49
CA VAL A 70 0.80 -4.99 5.17
C VAL A 70 2.20 -5.39 4.73
N GLU A 71 2.35 -6.65 4.32
CA GLU A 71 3.58 -7.11 3.70
C GLU A 71 3.63 -6.63 2.25
N ALA A 72 4.74 -6.02 1.87
CA ALA A 72 4.95 -5.46 0.55
C ALA A 72 6.28 -5.93 -0.06
N ARG A 73 6.28 -6.13 -1.38
CA ARG A 73 7.43 -6.61 -2.14
C ARG A 73 7.73 -5.63 -3.27
N LEU A 74 8.94 -5.06 -3.28
CA LEU A 74 9.46 -4.32 -4.43
C LEU A 74 10.18 -5.29 -5.36
N ARG A 75 9.75 -5.34 -6.63
CA ARG A 75 10.33 -6.18 -7.69
C ARG A 75 10.51 -5.34 -8.97
N LYS A 76 11.76 -5.10 -9.38
CA LYS A 76 12.09 -4.33 -10.60
C LYS A 76 13.44 -4.78 -11.17
N GLY A 77 13.43 -5.49 -12.30
CA GLY A 77 14.67 -6.11 -12.83
C GLY A 77 15.27 -7.05 -11.79
N ASP A 78 16.54 -6.87 -11.45
CA ASP A 78 17.25 -7.65 -10.42
C ASP A 78 16.97 -7.18 -8.98
N ILE A 79 16.20 -6.10 -8.80
CA ILE A 79 15.85 -5.58 -7.46
C ILE A 79 14.74 -6.44 -6.87
N ALA A 80 15.01 -7.02 -5.69
CA ALA A 80 14.05 -7.71 -4.86
C ALA A 80 14.24 -7.32 -3.39
N ILE A 81 13.30 -6.52 -2.86
CA ILE A 81 13.31 -6.05 -1.47
C ILE A 81 11.93 -6.29 -0.87
N ASP A 82 11.89 -6.82 0.34
CA ASP A 82 10.67 -7.05 1.11
C ASP A 82 10.56 -5.99 2.21
N TYR A 83 9.34 -5.52 2.44
CA TYR A 83 9.01 -4.46 3.38
C TYR A 83 7.82 -4.89 4.22
N THR A 84 7.90 -4.65 5.52
CA THR A 84 6.72 -4.61 6.39
C THR A 84 6.29 -3.15 6.52
N VAL A 85 5.04 -2.87 6.18
CA VAL A 85 4.49 -1.52 6.14
C VAL A 85 3.37 -1.38 7.15
N GLY A 86 3.57 -0.55 8.17
CA GLY A 86 2.51 -0.20 9.11
C GLY A 86 1.52 0.77 8.48
N TYR A 87 0.24 0.64 8.84
CA TYR A 87 -0.81 1.60 8.51
C TYR A 87 -1.63 1.99 9.74
N GLN A 88 -2.18 3.20 9.71
CA GLN A 88 -3.02 3.73 10.79
C GLN A 88 -4.02 4.75 10.24
N GLN A 89 -5.30 4.56 10.54
CA GLN A 89 -6.33 5.56 10.34
C GLN A 89 -6.36 6.51 11.54
N TYR A 90 -6.32 7.81 11.27
CA TYR A 90 -6.33 8.86 12.29
C TYR A 90 -7.01 10.12 11.74
N GLU A 91 -8.06 10.62 12.42
CA GLU A 91 -8.77 11.87 12.08
C GLU A 91 -9.17 12.03 10.59
N GLY A 92 -9.64 10.95 9.96
CA GLY A 92 -10.03 10.96 8.54
C GLY A 92 -8.87 10.89 7.56
N TYR A 93 -7.66 10.63 8.05
CA TYR A 93 -6.47 10.34 7.25
C TYR A 93 -6.06 8.88 7.38
N MET A 94 -5.42 8.36 6.34
CA MET A 94 -4.66 7.13 6.35
C MET A 94 -3.17 7.44 6.38
N LEU A 95 -2.45 6.83 7.30
CA LEU A 95 -1.00 6.90 7.43
C LEU A 95 -0.40 5.57 6.96
N GLY A 96 0.77 5.62 6.31
CA GLY A 96 1.56 4.46 5.95
C GLY A 96 3.04 4.73 6.19
N TYR A 97 3.74 3.77 6.79
CA TYR A 97 5.16 3.90 7.16
C TYR A 97 5.88 2.55 7.10
N VAL A 98 7.11 2.55 6.60
CA VAL A 98 7.94 1.34 6.61
C VAL A 98 8.45 1.10 8.03
N ILE A 99 8.33 -0.14 8.49
CA ILE A 99 8.90 -0.59 9.76
C ILE A 99 10.32 -1.07 9.49
N GLN A 100 11.31 -0.49 10.17
CA GLN A 100 12.66 -1.03 10.22
C GLN A 100 12.80 -1.85 11.50
N GLU A 101 13.02 -3.15 11.36
CA GLU A 101 13.52 -3.93 12.48
C GLU A 101 15.00 -3.59 12.69
N ASN A 102 15.32 -3.04 13.86
CA ASN A 102 16.71 -2.93 14.27
C ASN A 102 17.19 -4.34 14.64
N VAL A 103 18.03 -4.92 13.78
CA VAL A 103 18.83 -6.11 14.12
C VAL A 103 20.02 -5.70 14.96
#